data_AF-A0ABD2IZQ9-F1
#
_entry.id   AF-A0ABD2IZQ9-F1
#
_cell.length_a   1.000
_cell.length_b   1.000
_cell.length_c   1.000
_cell.angle_alpha   90.00
_cell.angle_beta   90.00
_cell.angle_gamma   90.00
#
_symmetry.space_group_name_H-M   'P 1'
#
loop_
_entity.id
_entity.type
_entity.pdbx_description
1 polymer ?
#
loop_
_entity_poly.entity_id
_entity_poly.type
_entity_poly.pdbx_seq_one_letter_code
_entity_poly.pdbx_strand_id
1 'polypeptide(L)'
;MSDYLRCFFLCNYFACPQSCQQSFPDDFNVTPIDLAQNASDELQKHPFQLLSFDWSSVEAPFIISAWLMFASMSKILFHAYKKVAETVPDSALLIVLGFAIGQLLRLFHVKSHIYMFEANTFFLYLLPPIIFEAGFYMPTNLLWENYDSILLFAFVGTIWNTVAIGTVNLFFSE
;
A
#
# COMPACT_ATOMS: atom_id res chain seq x y z
N MET A 1 0.30 25.83 4.88
CA MET A 1 0.36 24.96 3.67
C MET A 1 1.79 24.82 3.16
N SER A 2 2.54 25.93 3.05
CA SER A 2 4.00 25.93 2.78
C SER A 2 4.81 25.06 3.77
N ASP A 3 4.42 25.05 5.05
CA ASP A 3 5.13 24.28 6.09
C ASP A 3 4.96 22.75 5.96
N TYR A 4 3.85 22.29 5.39
CA TYR A 4 3.59 20.86 5.19
C TYR A 4 4.39 20.28 4.03
N LEU A 5 4.54 21.03 2.93
CA LEU A 5 5.40 20.61 1.82
C LEU A 5 6.89 20.60 2.24
N ARG A 6 7.30 21.53 3.11
CA ARG A 6 8.65 21.56 3.68
C ARG A 6 8.92 20.37 4.61
N CYS A 7 8.00 20.02 5.53
CA CYS A 7 8.16 18.79 6.37
C CYS A 7 8.18 17.53 5.48
N PHE A 8 7.35 17.44 4.43
CA PHE A 8 7.29 16.25 3.55
C PHE A 8 8.60 16.02 2.78
N PHE A 9 9.17 17.08 2.18
CA PHE A 9 10.44 16.97 1.44
C PHE A 9 11.64 16.69 2.34
N LEU A 10 11.71 17.31 3.52
CA LEU A 10 12.83 17.12 4.45
C LEU A 10 12.82 15.73 5.11
N CYS A 11 11.64 15.18 5.39
CA CYS A 11 11.51 13.87 6.01
C CYS A 11 11.90 12.71 5.08
N ASN A 12 11.83 12.91 3.75
CA ASN A 12 12.16 11.88 2.77
C ASN A 12 13.66 11.83 2.42
N TYR A 13 14.41 12.93 2.60
CA TYR A 13 15.78 13.06 2.08
C TYR A 13 16.88 13.09 3.16
N PHE A 14 16.63 13.67 4.34
CA PHE A 14 17.75 14.00 5.25
C PHE A 14 17.34 14.09 6.73
N ALA A 15 16.67 13.07 7.27
CA ALA A 15 16.24 12.96 8.68
C ALA A 15 15.25 14.06 9.16
N CYS A 16 14.17 13.64 9.82
CA CYS A 16 13.10 14.54 10.25
C CYS A 16 13.54 15.41 11.45
N PRO A 17 13.41 16.75 11.41
CA PRO A 17 13.64 17.62 12.57
C PRO A 17 12.54 17.43 13.62
N GLN A 18 12.90 17.49 14.92
CA GLN A 18 12.00 17.21 16.05
C GLN A 18 10.72 18.08 16.11
N SER A 19 10.62 19.15 15.33
CA SER A 19 9.44 20.01 15.26
C SER A 19 8.25 19.38 14.52
N CYS A 20 8.42 18.36 13.68
CA CYS A 20 7.29 17.67 13.02
C CYS A 20 6.77 16.45 13.85
N GLN A 21 7.33 16.16 15.04
CA GLN A 21 7.01 14.97 15.87
C GLN A 21 5.87 15.20 16.90
N GLN A 22 5.32 16.42 17.02
CA GLN A 22 4.43 16.77 18.14
C GLN A 22 2.94 16.50 17.90
N SER A 23 2.57 15.35 17.35
CA SER A 23 1.17 14.87 17.43
C SER A 23 1.03 13.38 17.74
N PHE A 24 2.07 12.76 18.30
CA PHE A 24 1.93 11.44 18.94
C PHE A 24 1.68 11.61 20.45
N PRO A 25 0.64 10.96 21.02
CA PRO A 25 0.38 10.99 22.46
C PRO A 25 1.52 10.37 23.28
N ASP A 26 1.92 11.09 24.34
CA ASP A 26 2.87 10.67 25.37
C ASP A 26 2.23 9.66 26.34
N ASP A 27 2.28 8.35 26.05
CA ASP A 27 1.93 7.30 27.03
C ASP A 27 3.17 6.53 27.53
N PHE A 28 4.33 7.20 27.61
CA PHE A 28 5.52 6.68 28.28
C PHE A 28 5.81 7.46 29.57
N ASN A 29 4.87 7.41 30.51
CA ASN A 29 5.14 7.75 31.90
C ASN A 29 4.28 6.91 32.84
N VAL A 30 4.58 5.61 32.91
CA VAL A 30 4.08 4.74 33.98
C VAL A 30 5.20 4.59 35.01
N THR A 31 4.92 5.05 36.23
CA THR A 31 5.82 5.03 37.38
C THR A 31 6.17 3.60 37.83
N PRO A 32 7.31 3.38 38.52
CA PRO A 32 7.74 2.05 38.97
C PRO A 32 6.83 1.38 40.04
N ILE A 33 5.72 2.02 40.42
CA ILE A 33 4.77 1.57 41.45
C ILE A 33 3.71 0.61 40.84
N ASP A 34 3.40 0.72 39.55
CA ASP A 34 2.38 -0.10 38.88
C ASP A 34 2.85 -1.53 38.54
N LEU A 35 4.17 -1.78 38.60
CA LEU A 35 4.76 -3.11 38.39
C LEU A 35 4.56 -4.07 39.57
N ALA A 36 4.19 -3.57 40.76
CA ALA A 36 4.04 -4.38 41.97
C ALA A 36 2.60 -4.81 42.26
N GLN A 37 1.58 -4.11 41.72
CA GLN A 37 0.18 -4.47 41.95
C GLN A 37 -0.41 -5.42 40.89
N ASN A 38 0.22 -5.51 39.71
CA ASN A 38 -0.28 -6.38 38.63
C ASN A 38 0.25 -7.83 38.71
N ALA A 39 1.03 -8.15 39.76
CA ALA A 39 1.65 -9.47 39.95
C ALA A 39 0.85 -10.39 40.90
N SER A 40 -0.28 -9.96 41.45
CA SER A 40 -0.96 -10.72 42.51
C SER A 40 -2.47 -10.49 42.59
N ASP A 41 -3.18 -10.44 41.46
CA ASP A 41 -4.62 -10.71 41.52
C ASP A 41 -5.08 -11.49 40.30
N GLU A 42 -5.92 -12.50 40.57
CA GLU A 42 -6.60 -13.38 39.61
C GLU A 42 -5.80 -14.58 39.04
N LEU A 43 -5.38 -15.46 39.96
CA LEU A 43 -5.34 -16.91 39.73
C LEU A 43 -6.78 -17.45 39.62
N GLN A 44 -7.46 -17.21 38.49
CA GLN A 44 -8.72 -17.88 38.13
C GLN A 44 -8.47 -18.88 36.99
N LYS A 45 -8.85 -20.13 37.22
CA LYS A 45 -8.74 -21.27 36.31
C LYS A 45 -9.32 -20.95 34.92
N HIS A 46 -8.46 -20.89 33.90
CA HIS A 46 -8.89 -20.93 32.50
C HIS A 46 -8.61 -22.32 31.93
N PRO A 47 -9.62 -23.05 31.40
CA PRO A 47 -9.35 -24.22 30.57
C PRO A 47 -8.56 -23.73 29.36
N PHE A 48 -7.40 -24.35 29.12
CA PHE A 48 -6.60 -24.33 27.89
C PHE A 48 -7.40 -23.90 26.64
N GLN A 49 -7.43 -22.59 26.37
CA GLN A 49 -7.80 -22.02 25.08
C GLN A 49 -6.51 -21.80 24.30
N LEU A 50 -5.95 -22.89 23.76
CA LEU A 50 -4.80 -22.91 22.84
C LEU A 50 -5.14 -22.33 21.45
N LEU A 51 -6.22 -21.55 21.35
CA LEU A 51 -6.70 -20.94 20.13
C LEU A 51 -7.18 -19.51 20.46
N SER A 52 -6.30 -18.67 21.02
CA SER A 52 -6.46 -17.22 20.92
C SER A 52 -6.28 -16.87 19.44
N PHE A 53 -7.38 -16.94 18.70
CA PHE A 53 -7.44 -16.60 17.30
C PHE A 53 -7.34 -15.07 17.20
N ASP A 54 -6.12 -14.55 17.37
CA ASP A 54 -5.76 -13.15 17.17
C ASP A 54 -5.86 -12.84 15.67
N TRP A 55 -7.11 -12.64 15.21
CA TRP A 55 -7.46 -12.39 13.82
C TRP A 55 -6.97 -11.04 13.29
N SER A 56 -6.41 -10.15 14.13
CA SER A 56 -6.06 -8.78 13.72
C SER A 56 -4.91 -8.73 12.70
N SER A 57 -3.95 -9.66 12.76
CA SER A 57 -2.86 -9.74 11.78
C SER A 57 -3.25 -10.46 10.49
N VAL A 58 -4.25 -11.35 10.54
CA VAL A 58 -4.66 -12.19 9.39
C VAL A 58 -5.86 -11.61 8.63
N GLU A 59 -6.55 -10.62 9.18
CA GLU A 59 -7.60 -9.87 8.49
C GLU A 59 -7.05 -9.12 7.26
N ALA A 60 -5.89 -8.48 7.39
CA ALA A 60 -5.24 -7.76 6.30
C ALA A 60 -4.87 -8.66 5.09
N PRO A 61 -4.18 -9.81 5.25
CA PRO A 61 -3.91 -10.68 4.12
C PRO A 61 -5.19 -11.33 3.56
N PHE A 62 -6.21 -11.57 4.39
CA PHE A 62 -7.50 -12.07 3.91
C PHE A 62 -8.23 -11.06 3.03
N ILE A 63 -8.26 -9.78 3.43
CA ILE A 63 -8.88 -8.72 2.61
C ILE A 63 -8.14 -8.57 1.28
N ILE A 64 -6.81 -8.55 1.29
CA ILE A 64 -5.98 -8.40 0.08
C ILE A 64 -6.19 -9.58 -0.87
N SER A 65 -6.17 -10.81 -0.35
CA SER A 65 -6.39 -12.01 -1.16
C SER A 65 -7.81 -12.07 -1.74
N ALA A 66 -8.83 -11.65 -0.99
CA ALA A 66 -10.19 -11.53 -1.49
C ALA A 66 -10.31 -10.49 -2.62
N TRP A 67 -9.66 -9.32 -2.48
CA TRP A 67 -9.60 -8.29 -3.53
C TRP A 67 -8.87 -8.79 -4.79
N LEU A 68 -7.76 -9.51 -4.63
CA LEU A 68 -7.02 -10.12 -5.74
C LEU A 68 -7.83 -11.22 -6.44
N MET A 69 -8.55 -12.05 -5.69
CA MET A 69 -9.48 -13.03 -6.26
C MET A 69 -10.59 -12.35 -7.06
N PHE A 70 -11.16 -11.27 -6.53
CA PHE A 70 -12.21 -10.52 -7.22
C PHE A 70 -11.70 -9.87 -8.51
N ALA A 71 -10.49 -9.30 -8.48
CA ALA A 71 -9.82 -8.75 -9.66
C ALA A 71 -9.57 -9.83 -10.73
N SER A 72 -9.06 -11.00 -10.32
CA SER A 72 -8.83 -12.15 -11.19
C SER A 72 -10.13 -12.68 -11.82
N MET A 73 -11.17 -12.86 -11.00
CA MET A 73 -12.49 -13.29 -11.46
C MET A 73 -13.07 -12.32 -12.49
N SER A 74 -12.93 -11.02 -12.24
CA SER A 74 -13.38 -9.98 -13.17
C SER A 74 -12.61 -10.05 -14.50
N LYS A 75 -11.28 -10.20 -14.46
CA LYS A 75 -10.45 -10.35 -15.66
C LYS A 75 -10.89 -11.53 -16.53
N ILE A 76 -11.19 -12.67 -15.91
CA ILE A 76 -11.70 -13.88 -16.57
C ILE A 76 -13.11 -13.64 -17.15
N LEU A 77 -14.00 -13.01 -16.38
CA LEU A 77 -15.37 -12.74 -16.79
C LEU A 77 -15.45 -11.81 -18.00
N PHE A 78 -14.59 -10.79 -18.06
CA PHE A 78 -14.52 -9.88 -19.20
C PHE A 78 -13.88 -10.53 -20.43
N HIS A 79 -12.87 -11.39 -20.27
CA HIS A 79 -12.32 -12.19 -21.37
C HIS A 79 -13.32 -13.21 -21.95
N ALA A 80 -14.26 -13.69 -21.14
CA ALA A 80 -15.37 -14.53 -21.62
C ALA A 80 -16.37 -13.75 -22.48
N TYR A 81 -16.47 -12.43 -22.28
CA TYR A 81 -17.37 -11.55 -23.03
C TYR A 81 -16.67 -11.01 -24.30
N LYS A 82 -16.75 -11.80 -25.39
CA LYS A 82 -16.04 -11.60 -26.68
C LYS A 82 -16.03 -10.18 -27.29
N LYS A 83 -16.94 -9.27 -26.90
CA LYS A 83 -17.04 -7.92 -27.49
C LYS A 83 -16.33 -6.80 -26.71
N VAL A 84 -16.04 -6.99 -25.43
CA VAL A 84 -15.42 -5.96 -24.58
C VAL A 84 -13.93 -6.20 -24.33
N ALA A 85 -13.47 -7.45 -24.41
CA ALA A 85 -12.07 -7.81 -24.21
C ALA A 85 -11.11 -7.33 -25.33
N GLU A 86 -11.60 -7.17 -26.57
CA GLU A 86 -10.74 -6.78 -27.71
C GLU A 86 -10.41 -5.28 -27.75
N THR A 87 -11.17 -4.44 -27.05
CA THR A 87 -11.03 -2.97 -27.12
C THR A 87 -10.40 -2.36 -25.88
N VAL A 88 -10.47 -3.00 -24.72
CA VAL A 88 -10.10 -2.38 -23.43
C VAL A 88 -8.85 -3.05 -22.84
N PRO A 89 -7.79 -2.29 -22.50
CA PRO A 89 -6.62 -2.85 -21.85
C PRO A 89 -6.95 -3.33 -20.43
N ASP A 90 -6.37 -4.46 -20.03
CA ASP A 90 -6.59 -5.12 -18.74
C ASP A 90 -6.53 -4.15 -17.55
N SER A 91 -5.55 -3.25 -17.54
CA SER A 91 -5.36 -2.28 -16.46
C SER A 91 -6.50 -1.26 -16.36
N ALA A 92 -7.07 -0.82 -17.49
CA ALA A 92 -8.18 0.14 -17.47
C ALA A 92 -9.45 -0.49 -16.87
N LEU A 93 -9.66 -1.76 -17.15
CA LEU A 93 -10.79 -2.52 -16.61
C LEU A 93 -10.72 -2.64 -15.08
N LEU A 94 -9.52 -2.93 -14.55
CA LEU A 94 -9.26 -2.98 -13.11
C LEU A 94 -9.45 -1.62 -12.43
N ILE A 95 -9.06 -0.52 -13.09
CA ILE A 95 -9.29 0.84 -12.59
C ILE A 95 -10.79 1.15 -12.53
N VAL A 96 -11.55 0.85 -13.58
CA VAL A 96 -13.01 1.06 -13.62
C VAL A 96 -13.73 0.22 -12.55
N LEU A 97 -13.31 -1.02 -12.39
CA LEU A 97 -13.84 -1.91 -11.35
C LEU A 97 -13.56 -1.39 -9.94
N GLY A 98 -12.32 -0.95 -9.68
CA GLY A 98 -11.93 -0.33 -8.42
C GLY A 98 -12.73 0.96 -8.14
N PHE A 99 -12.96 1.78 -9.16
CA PHE A 99 -13.82 2.96 -9.04
C PHE A 99 -15.27 2.58 -8.74
N ALA A 100 -15.85 1.58 -9.41
CA ALA A 100 -17.21 1.13 -9.16
C ALA A 100 -17.41 0.63 -7.73
N ILE A 101 -16.48 -0.18 -7.21
CA ILE A 101 -16.53 -0.66 -5.82
C ILE A 101 -16.31 0.49 -4.84
N GLY A 102 -15.32 1.37 -5.09
CA GLY A 102 -15.07 2.54 -4.25
C GLY A 102 -16.29 3.47 -4.15
N GLN A 103 -17.00 3.67 -5.27
CA GLN A 103 -18.22 4.46 -5.29
C GLN A 103 -19.38 3.77 -4.58
N LEU A 104 -19.54 2.45 -4.75
CA LEU A 104 -20.57 1.68 -4.06
C LEU A 104 -20.39 1.73 -2.53
N LEU A 105 -19.14 1.62 -2.07
CA LEU A 105 -18.80 1.70 -0.64
C LEU A 105 -19.09 3.07 -0.03
N ARG A 106 -18.86 4.16 -0.80
CA ARG A 106 -19.25 5.51 -0.38
C ARG A 106 -20.76 5.64 -0.18
N LEU A 107 -21.55 5.03 -1.07
CA LEU A 107 -23.02 5.04 -0.95
C LEU A 107 -23.50 4.29 0.30
N PHE A 108 -22.84 3.19 0.66
CA PHE A 108 -23.19 2.37 1.83
C PHE A 108 -22.66 2.91 3.18
N HIS A 109 -22.01 4.08 3.22
CA HIS A 109 -21.49 4.69 4.46
C HIS A 109 -20.65 3.74 5.34
N VAL A 110 -19.88 2.85 4.72
CA VAL A 110 -19.00 1.93 5.46
C VAL A 110 -17.80 2.68 6.01
N LYS A 111 -17.40 2.34 7.25
CA LYS A 111 -16.24 2.95 7.93
C LYS A 111 -14.99 2.85 7.05
N SER A 112 -14.35 3.99 6.80
CA SER A 112 -13.28 4.17 5.82
C SER A 112 -11.95 3.48 6.18
N HIS A 113 -11.79 3.07 7.44
CA HIS A 113 -10.53 2.52 7.97
C HIS A 113 -10.18 1.13 7.39
N ILE A 114 -11.16 0.36 6.93
CA ILE A 114 -10.94 -1.00 6.40
C ILE A 114 -10.35 -0.95 4.97
N TYR A 115 -10.45 0.18 4.27
CA TYR A 115 -10.00 0.34 2.89
C TYR A 115 -8.69 1.14 2.76
N MET A 116 -8.17 1.68 3.86
CA MET A 116 -6.89 2.40 3.88
C MET A 116 -5.76 1.37 3.89
N PHE A 117 -5.14 1.14 2.74
CA PHE A 117 -3.95 0.30 2.64
C PHE A 117 -2.76 1.07 3.23
N GLU A 118 -2.40 0.71 4.46
CA GLU A 118 -1.17 1.18 5.09
C GLU A 118 0.03 0.87 4.19
N ALA A 119 0.94 1.83 4.00
CA ALA A 119 2.05 1.73 3.06
C ALA A 119 2.95 0.49 3.29
N ASN A 120 3.15 0.11 4.56
CA ASN A 120 3.90 -1.09 4.92
C ASN A 120 3.24 -2.37 4.41
N THR A 121 1.92 -2.51 4.58
CA THR A 121 1.18 -3.71 4.16
C THR A 121 1.12 -3.81 2.62
N PHE A 122 0.95 -2.69 1.93
CA PHE A 122 1.00 -2.65 0.47
C PHE A 122 2.37 -3.11 -0.07
N PHE A 123 3.46 -2.57 0.48
CA PHE A 123 4.79 -2.89 0.01
C PHE A 123 5.19 -4.34 0.29
N LEU A 124 4.80 -4.88 1.45
CA LEU A 124 5.13 -6.26 1.84
C LEU A 124 4.28 -7.32 1.11
N TYR A 125 3.02 -7.01 0.75
CA TYR A 125 2.10 -8.02 0.20
C TYR A 125 1.64 -7.75 -1.23
N LEU A 126 1.44 -6.51 -1.67
CA LEU A 126 1.01 -6.20 -3.04
C LEU A 126 2.17 -6.08 -4.01
N LEU A 127 3.27 -5.47 -3.58
CA LEU A 127 4.42 -5.23 -4.44
C LEU A 127 5.08 -6.53 -4.95
N PRO A 128 5.31 -7.57 -4.10
CA PRO A 128 5.99 -8.78 -4.56
C PRO A 128 5.22 -9.53 -5.66
N PRO A 129 3.89 -9.74 -5.56
CA PRO A 129 3.09 -10.30 -6.66
C PRO A 129 3.10 -9.47 -7.93
N ILE A 130 3.03 -8.13 -7.84
CA ILE A 130 3.00 -7.25 -9.02
C ILE A 130 4.34 -7.30 -9.77
N ILE A 131 5.46 -7.19 -9.05
CA ILE A 131 6.80 -7.28 -9.66
C ILE A 131 7.02 -8.66 -10.25
N PHE A 132 6.59 -9.72 -9.55
CA PHE A 132 6.72 -11.08 -10.06
C PHE A 132 5.91 -11.30 -11.34
N GLU A 133 4.68 -10.78 -11.41
CA GLU A 133 3.84 -10.87 -12.61
C GLU A 133 4.47 -10.15 -13.79
N ALA A 134 4.90 -8.89 -13.61
CA ALA A 134 5.58 -8.13 -14.65
C ALA A 134 6.91 -8.76 -15.08
N GLY A 135 7.69 -9.30 -14.13
CA GLY A 135 8.94 -10.00 -14.40
C GLY A 135 8.75 -11.35 -15.11
N PHE A 136 7.65 -12.07 -14.82
CA PHE A 136 7.34 -13.35 -15.46
C PHE A 136 6.95 -13.18 -16.93
N TYR A 137 6.24 -12.11 -17.28
CA TYR A 137 5.86 -11.80 -18.67
C TYR A 137 6.99 -11.15 -19.49
N MET A 138 8.15 -10.88 -18.89
CA MET A 138 9.26 -10.21 -19.56
C MET A 138 10.25 -11.22 -20.17
N PRO A 139 10.44 -11.23 -21.51
CA PRO A 139 11.36 -12.17 -22.17
C PRO A 139 12.81 -11.79 -21.87
N THR A 140 13.53 -12.65 -21.15
CA THR A 140 14.87 -12.35 -20.64
C THR A 140 15.92 -12.24 -21.75
N ASN A 141 15.80 -12.98 -22.85
CA ASN A 141 16.73 -12.92 -23.98
C ASN A 141 16.82 -11.51 -24.60
N LEU A 142 15.68 -10.87 -24.84
CA LEU A 142 15.61 -9.54 -25.45
C LEU A 142 16.16 -8.45 -24.51
N LEU A 143 16.02 -8.64 -23.20
CA LEU A 143 16.62 -7.75 -22.20
C LEU A 143 18.14 -7.81 -22.22
N TRP A 144 18.71 -9.02 -22.31
CA TRP A 144 20.17 -9.20 -22.29
C TRP A 144 20.84 -8.73 -23.58
N GLU A 145 20.18 -8.88 -24.73
CA GLU A 145 20.71 -8.38 -26.01
C GLU A 145 20.75 -6.85 -26.10
N ASN A 146 19.88 -6.15 -25.36
CA ASN A 146 19.73 -4.69 -25.42
C ASN A 146 19.86 -4.00 -24.05
N TYR A 147 20.58 -4.63 -23.11
CA TYR A 147 20.57 -4.21 -21.71
C TYR A 147 21.04 -2.76 -21.52
N ASP A 148 22.01 -2.31 -22.32
CA ASP A 148 22.54 -0.94 -22.27
C ASP A 148 21.47 0.11 -22.59
N SER A 149 20.66 -0.14 -23.62
CA SER A 149 19.60 0.78 -24.05
C SER A 149 18.46 0.83 -23.03
N ILE A 150 18.11 -0.33 -22.46
CA ILE A 150 17.06 -0.44 -21.44
C ILE A 150 17.50 0.24 -20.15
N LEU A 151 18.75 0.03 -19.73
CA LEU A 151 19.32 0.63 -18.53
C LEU A 151 19.44 2.15 -18.69
N LEU A 152 19.93 2.64 -19.84
CA LEU A 152 20.00 4.06 -20.12
C LEU A 152 18.61 4.70 -20.14
N PHE A 153 17.62 4.06 -20.76
CA PHE A 153 16.23 4.51 -20.74
C PHE A 153 15.68 4.55 -19.31
N ALA A 154 15.93 3.52 -18.50
CA ALA A 154 15.46 3.46 -17.12
C ALA A 154 16.08 4.57 -16.25
N PHE A 155 17.40 4.73 -16.26
CA PHE A 155 18.09 5.73 -15.44
C PHE A 155 17.81 7.16 -15.93
N VAL A 156 18.05 7.45 -17.20
CA VAL A 156 17.85 8.80 -17.77
C VAL A 156 16.37 9.17 -17.74
N GLY A 157 15.48 8.23 -18.06
CA GLY A 157 14.04 8.43 -18.00
C GLY A 157 13.54 8.71 -16.59
N THR A 158 14.03 7.99 -15.57
CA THR A 158 13.63 8.23 -14.17
C THR A 158 14.16 9.58 -13.65
N ILE A 159 15.39 9.96 -13.99
CA ILE A 159 15.96 11.27 -13.64
C ILE A 159 15.14 12.38 -14.29
N TRP A 160 14.90 12.29 -15.61
CA TRP A 160 14.13 13.30 -16.34
C TRP A 160 12.68 13.40 -15.85
N ASN A 161 12.03 12.25 -15.58
CA ASN A 161 10.68 12.21 -15.02
C ASN A 161 10.62 12.91 -13.65
N THR A 162 11.58 12.63 -12.77
CA THR A 162 11.64 13.24 -11.44
C THR A 162 11.89 14.75 -11.53
N VAL A 163 12.82 15.18 -12.39
CA VAL A 163 13.11 16.61 -12.63
C VAL A 163 11.91 17.33 -13.23
N ALA A 164 11.22 16.72 -14.21
CA ALA A 164 10.05 17.30 -14.85
C ALA A 164 8.90 17.51 -13.86
N ILE A 165 8.55 16.49 -13.08
CA ILE A 165 7.50 16.59 -12.05
C ILE A 165 7.88 17.63 -11.00
N GLY A 166 9.14 17.60 -10.53
CA GLY A 166 9.65 18.58 -9.56
C GLY A 166 9.58 20.02 -10.07
N THR A 167 10.00 20.24 -11.31
CA THR A 167 9.99 21.58 -11.93
C THR A 167 8.58 22.06 -12.21
N VAL A 168 7.67 21.20 -12.69
CA VAL A 168 6.26 21.55 -12.91
C VAL A 168 5.58 21.91 -11.59
N ASN A 169 5.84 21.16 -10.52
CA ASN A 169 5.28 21.47 -9.21
C ASN A 169 5.80 22.81 -8.66
N LEU A 170 7.10 23.09 -8.85
CA LEU A 170 7.70 24.37 -8.46
C LEU A 170 7.16 25.54 -9.31
N PHE A 171 7.01 25.35 -10.62
CA PHE A 171 6.45 26.36 -11.52
C PHE A 171 4.97 26.67 -11.23
N PHE A 172 4.18 25.67 -10.83
CA PHE A 172 2.78 25.88 -10.45
C PHE A 172 2.62 26.46 -9.03
N SER A 173 3.70 26.48 -8.23
CA SER A 173 3.69 27.01 -6.87
C SER A 173 4.03 28.51 -6.80
N GLU A 174 4.37 29.14 -7.93
CA GLU A 174 4.58 30.58 -8.09
C GLU A 174 3.32 31.25 -8.68
#